data_AF-A0A1H3BR33-F1
#
_entry.id   AF-A0A1H3BR33-F1
#
_cell.length_a   1.000
_cell.length_b   1.000
_cell.length_c   1.000
_cell.angle_alpha   90.00
_cell.angle_beta   90.00
_cell.angle_gamma   90.00
#
_symmetry.space_group_name_H-M   'P 1'
#
loop_
_entity.id
_entity.type
_entity.pdbx_description
1 polymer ?
#
loop_
_entity_poly.entity_id
_entity_poly.type
_entity_poly.pdbx_seq_one_letter_code
_entity_poly.pdbx_strand_id
1 'polypeptide(L)'
;MAEKSFPFQPGVMLHEAIVGAFRATGGSFEVWCAENGVAPSIARNATFGVAKGPKGRALLAKLITAAGPEVVRAGYLARFKTHAEDLRKGVA
;
A
#
# COMPACT_ATOMS: atom_id res chain seq x y z
N MET A 1 15.46 14.92 -7.32
CA MET A 1 14.99 14.29 -6.07
C MET A 1 15.03 12.79 -6.27
N ALA A 2 15.82 12.06 -5.48
CA ALA A 2 16.00 10.62 -5.66
C ALA A 2 14.64 9.92 -5.51
N GLU A 3 14.23 9.17 -6.55
CA GLU A 3 13.07 8.31 -6.52
C GLU A 3 13.30 7.30 -5.39
N LYS A 4 12.69 7.53 -4.22
CA LYS A 4 12.67 6.55 -3.13
C LYS A 4 11.91 5.34 -3.67
N SER A 5 12.64 4.43 -4.30
CA SER A 5 12.14 3.15 -4.76
C SER A 5 11.79 2.35 -3.51
N PHE A 6 10.53 2.43 -3.10
CA PHE A 6 10.04 1.56 -2.05
C PHE A 6 10.01 0.12 -2.61
N PRO A 7 10.54 -0.88 -1.89
CA PRO A 7 10.69 -2.25 -2.37
C PRO A 7 9.35 -3.02 -2.33
N PHE A 8 8.24 -2.38 -2.69
CA PHE A 8 6.92 -2.98 -2.67
C PHE A 8 6.52 -3.40 -4.07
N GLN A 9 6.09 -4.65 -4.22
CA GLN A 9 5.37 -5.06 -5.42
C GLN A 9 3.92 -4.55 -5.31
N PRO A 10 3.41 -3.81 -6.31
CA PRO A 10 2.01 -3.41 -6.32
C PRO A 10 1.08 -4.63 -6.33
N GLY A 11 -0.05 -4.54 -5.63
CA GLY A 11 -1.02 -5.63 -5.52
C GLY A 11 -1.75 -5.65 -4.18
N VAL A 12 -2.44 -6.78 -3.92
CA VAL A 12 -3.28 -6.97 -2.73
C VAL A 12 -2.47 -6.76 -1.43
N MET A 13 -1.29 -7.38 -1.33
CA MET A 13 -0.45 -7.26 -0.12
C MET A 13 -0.07 -5.81 0.19
N LEU A 14 0.29 -5.02 -0.83
CA LEU A 14 0.61 -3.61 -0.65
C LEU A 14 -0.63 -2.81 -0.25
N HIS A 15 -1.76 -3.04 -0.91
CA HIS A 15 -3.00 -2.38 -0.56
C HIS A 15 -3.41 -2.63 0.90
N GLU A 16 -3.43 -3.89 1.32
CA GLU A 16 -3.78 -4.25 2.69
C GLU A 16 -2.78 -3.76 3.72
N ALA A 17 -1.48 -3.73 3.38
CA ALA A 17 -0.47 -3.14 4.27
C ALA A 17 -0.72 -1.64 4.49
N ILE A 18 -1.07 -0.90 3.44
CA ILE A 18 -1.41 0.52 3.52
C ILE A 18 -2.69 0.74 4.33
N VAL A 19 -3.76 0.01 4.04
CA VAL A 19 -5.03 0.12 4.78
C VAL A 19 -4.85 -0.27 6.26
N GLY A 20 -4.11 -1.35 6.51
CA GLY A 20 -3.78 -1.78 7.87
C GLY A 20 -2.95 -0.74 8.63
N ALA A 21 -2.00 -0.09 7.95
CA ALA A 21 -1.19 0.98 8.54
C ALA A 21 -2.05 2.20 8.90
N PHE A 22 -2.97 2.65 8.04
CA PHE A 22 -3.94 3.70 8.39
C PHE A 22 -4.75 3.34 9.64
N ARG A 23 -5.26 2.11 9.73
CA ARG A 23 -6.04 1.67 10.91
C ARG A 23 -5.20 1.63 12.19
N ALA A 24 -3.95 1.15 12.09
CA ALA A 24 -3.04 1.06 13.23
C ALA A 24 -2.66 2.44 13.81
N THR A 25 -2.69 3.49 12.98
CA THR A 25 -2.42 4.87 13.41
C THR A 25 -3.68 5.66 13.76
N GLY A 26 -4.85 5.02 13.80
CA GLY A 26 -6.14 5.64 14.14
C GLY A 26 -6.83 6.38 12.98
N GLY A 27 -6.29 6.28 11.77
CA GLY A 27 -6.87 6.85 10.56
C GLY A 27 -7.67 5.85 9.72
N SER A 28 -8.10 6.29 8.54
CA SER A 28 -8.76 5.47 7.52
C SER A 28 -8.24 5.85 6.14
N PHE A 29 -8.09 4.84 5.28
CA PHE A 29 -7.73 5.02 3.88
C PHE A 29 -8.78 5.86 3.14
N GLU A 30 -10.05 5.59 3.38
CA GLU A 30 -11.20 6.28 2.78
C GLU A 30 -11.29 7.74 3.25
N VAL A 31 -11.08 7.97 4.56
CA VAL A 31 -11.03 9.32 5.13
C VAL A 31 -9.89 10.12 4.52
N TRP A 32 -8.68 9.53 4.48
CA TRP A 32 -7.54 10.17 3.84
C TRP A 32 -7.80 10.50 2.36
N CYS A 33 -8.45 9.60 1.63
CA CYS A 33 -8.84 9.83 0.24
C CYS A 33 -9.79 11.03 0.12
N ALA A 34 -10.82 11.11 0.96
CA ALA A 34 -11.77 12.21 0.96
C ALA A 34 -11.10 13.56 1.28
N GLU A 35 -10.26 13.60 2.31
CA GLU A 35 -9.52 14.80 2.73
C GLU A 35 -8.54 15.31 1.66
N ASN A 36 -8.03 14.41 0.82
CA ASN A 36 -7.08 14.74 -0.24
C ASN A 36 -7.73 14.88 -1.63
N GLY A 37 -9.07 14.83 -1.71
CA GLY A 37 -9.81 14.95 -2.98
C GLY A 37 -9.52 13.82 -3.97
N VAL A 38 -9.17 12.62 -3.46
CA VAL A 38 -8.85 11.44 -4.27
C VAL A 38 -10.01 10.47 -4.21
N ALA A 39 -10.52 10.05 -5.38
CA ALA A 39 -11.50 8.98 -5.42
C ALA A 39 -10.89 7.65 -4.91
N PRO A 40 -11.54 6.91 -3.98
CA PRO A 40 -10.99 5.67 -3.43
C PRO A 40 -10.62 4.62 -4.48
N SER A 41 -11.35 4.56 -5.60
CA SER A 41 -11.05 3.69 -6.74
C SER A 41 -9.71 4.01 -7.39
N ILE A 42 -9.37 5.29 -7.53
CA ILE A 42 -8.09 5.76 -8.09
C ILE A 42 -6.95 5.46 -7.12
N ALA A 43 -7.15 5.71 -5.82
CA ALA A 43 -6.19 5.38 -4.79
C ALA A 43 -5.90 3.87 -4.75
N ARG A 44 -6.95 3.04 -4.80
CA ARG A 44 -6.81 1.57 -4.90
C ARG A 44 -6.07 1.16 -6.17
N ASN A 45 -6.40 1.74 -7.32
CA ASN A 45 -5.70 1.45 -8.57
C ASN A 45 -4.21 1.79 -8.52
N ALA A 46 -3.82 2.81 -7.74
CA ALA A 46 -2.41 3.12 -7.50
C ALA A 46 -1.72 2.02 -6.67
N THR A 47 -2.35 1.52 -5.60
CA THR A 47 -1.76 0.44 -4.76
C THR A 47 -1.69 -0.91 -5.47
N PHE A 48 -2.59 -1.16 -6.41
CA PHE A 48 -2.60 -2.36 -7.27
C PHE A 48 -1.69 -2.23 -8.50
N GLY A 49 -1.09 -1.07 -8.74
CA GLY A 49 -0.22 -0.86 -9.90
C GLY A 49 -0.97 -0.83 -11.24
N VAL A 50 -2.27 -0.57 -11.23
CA VAL A 50 -3.06 -0.30 -12.46
C VAL A 50 -2.67 1.07 -13.02
N ALA A 51 -2.48 2.06 -12.14
CA ALA A 51 -2.03 3.39 -12.52
C ALA A 51 -0.48 3.51 -12.48
N LYS A 52 0.22 2.93 -13.47
CA LYS A 52 1.71 2.91 -13.50
C LYS A 52 2.37 4.23 -13.93
N GLY A 53 1.59 5.18 -14.45
CA GLY A 53 2.09 6.47 -14.92
C GLY A 53 2.57 7.38 -13.78
N PRO A 54 3.23 8.51 -14.09
CA PRO A 54 3.84 9.40 -13.09
C PRO A 54 2.87 9.85 -11.99
N LYS A 55 1.62 10.17 -12.35
CA LYS A 55 0.57 10.57 -11.40
C LYS A 55 0.21 9.44 -10.41
N GLY A 56 0.09 8.20 -10.89
CA GLY A 56 -0.24 7.07 -10.04
C GLY A 56 0.90 6.68 -9.11
N ARG A 57 2.16 6.74 -9.58
CA ARG A 57 3.35 6.57 -8.72
C ARG A 57 3.43 7.65 -7.64
N ALA A 58 3.17 8.91 -8.00
CA ALA A 58 3.14 10.01 -7.04
C ALA A 58 2.03 9.84 -6.00
N LEU A 59 0.84 9.40 -6.42
CA LEU A 59 -0.25 9.09 -5.50
C LEU A 59 0.09 7.94 -4.55
N LEU A 60 0.69 6.86 -5.07
CA LEU A 60 1.15 5.75 -4.24
C LEU A 60 2.18 6.20 -3.20
N ALA A 61 3.14 7.05 -3.59
CA ALA A 61 4.12 7.59 -2.66
C ALA A 61 3.47 8.44 -1.55
N LYS A 62 2.46 9.25 -1.88
CA LYS A 62 1.69 10.02 -0.88
C LYS A 62 0.95 9.09 0.09
N LEU A 63 0.30 8.04 -0.41
CA LEU A 63 -0.40 7.05 0.42
C LEU A 63 0.56 6.36 1.40
N ILE A 64 1.71 5.87 0.93
CA ILE A 64 2.72 5.21 1.77
C ILE A 64 3.26 6.19 2.84
N THR A 65 3.48 7.45 2.45
CA THR A 65 3.97 8.48 3.37
C THR A 65 2.94 8.79 4.46
N ALA A 66 1.67 8.98 4.08
CA ALA A 66 0.59 9.29 5.01
C ALA A 66 0.26 8.14 5.96
N ALA A 67 0.31 6.90 5.47
CA ALA A 67 0.07 5.71 6.29
C ALA A 67 1.22 5.40 7.28
N GLY A 68 2.38 6.03 7.11
CA GLY A 68 3.59 5.73 7.87
C GLY A 68 4.45 4.67 7.17
N PRO A 69 5.56 5.05 6.51
CA PRO A 69 6.35 4.14 5.67
C PRO A 69 6.85 2.88 6.39
N GLU A 70 7.24 3.00 7.67
CA GLU A 70 7.75 1.88 8.45
C GLU A 70 6.64 0.90 8.87
N VAL A 71 5.43 1.41 9.15
CA VAL A 71 4.26 0.57 9.46
C VAL A 71 3.82 -0.19 8.21
N VAL A 72 3.80 0.49 7.05
CA VAL A 72 3.54 -0.14 5.75
C VAL A 72 4.58 -1.22 5.46
N ARG A 73 5.87 -0.93 5.67
CA ARG A 73 6.96 -1.90 5.48
C ARG A 73 6.79 -3.14 6.36
N ALA A 74 6.52 -2.94 7.65
CA ALA A 74 6.30 -4.04 8.59
C ALA A 74 5.08 -4.88 8.20
N GLY A 75 3.96 -4.23 7.89
CA GLY A 75 2.72 -4.90 7.49
C GLY A 75 2.84 -5.67 6.16
N TYR A 76 3.58 -5.12 5.19
CA TYR A 76 3.87 -5.78 3.93
C TYR A 76 4.78 -7.01 4.14
N LEU A 77 5.85 -6.86 4.91
CA LEU A 77 6.79 -7.96 5.19
C LEU A 77 6.11 -9.12 5.91
N ALA A 78 5.23 -8.84 6.88
CA ALA A 78 4.48 -9.87 7.58
C ALA A 78 3.57 -10.67 6.62
N ARG A 79 2.87 -9.98 5.72
CA ARG A 79 2.03 -10.62 4.68
C ARG A 79 2.84 -11.45 3.71
N PHE A 80 3.96 -10.90 3.23
CA PHE A 80 4.84 -11.61 2.31
C PHE A 80 5.39 -12.89 2.93
N LYS A 81 5.86 -12.84 4.19
CA LYS A 81 6.33 -14.03 4.91
C LYS A 81 5.22 -15.06 5.06
N THR A 82 4.03 -14.65 5.46
CA THR A 82 2.87 -15.55 5.61
C THR A 82 2.55 -16.24 4.29
N HIS A 83 2.43 -15.48 3.21
CA HIS A 83 2.14 -16.04 1.89
C HIS A 83 3.26 -16.97 1.38
N ALA A 84 4.52 -16.65 1.64
CA ALA A 84 5.63 -17.52 1.29
C ALA A 84 5.58 -18.85 2.07
N GLU A 85 5.17 -18.82 3.35
CA GLU A 85 4.94 -20.03 4.15
C GLU A 85 3.74 -20.85 3.64
N ASP A 86 2.63 -20.19 3.30
CA ASP A 86 1.45 -20.87 2.74
C ASP A 86 1.78 -21.57 1.42
N LEU A 87 2.53 -20.89 0.54
CA LEU A 87 3.02 -21.45 -0.72
C LEU A 87 3.96 -22.65 -0.48
N ARG A 88 4.86 -22.58 0.51
CA ARG A 88 5.73 -23.71 0.88
C ARG A 88 4.96 -24.92 1.37
N LYS A 89 3.85 -24.70 2.08
CA LYS A 89 2.98 -25.77 2.60
C LYS A 89 2.02 -26.34 1.54
N GLY A 90 1.95 -25.72 0.35
CA GLY A 90 0.99 -26.11 -0.68
C GLY A 90 -0.46 -25.78 -0.31
N VAL A 91 -0.66 -24.84 0.61
CA VAL A 91 -2.00 -24.34 0.96
C VAL A 91 -2.31 -23.25 -0.06
N ALA A 92 -3.18 -23.58 -1.02
CA ALA A 92 -3.75 -22.63 -1.97
C ALA A 92 -4.99 -21.95 -1.38
#